data_AF-A0A2N9GH29-F1
#
_entry.id   AF-A0A2N9GH29-F1
#
_cell.length_a   1.000
_cell.length_b   1.000
_cell.length_c   1.000
_cell.angle_alpha   90.00
_cell.angle_beta   90.00
_cell.angle_gamma   90.00
#
_symmetry.space_group_name_H-M   'P 1'
#
loop_
_entity.id
_entity.type
_entity.pdbx_description
1 polymer ?
#
loop_
_entity_poly.entity_id
_entity_poly.type
_entity_poly.pdbx_seq_one_letter_code
_entity_poly.pdbx_strand_id
1 'polypeptide(L)'
;MALGFFALAIFLFLGLDSEDGYASYATASTSEGVEVTYGSVLKLTHERSKFRLHSHDVPYGSGSGQQSVTGFPNVDDANSYWIVRPQMGTSAKQGDTIKSGTIIRLQHMRTRKWLHSHLHASPISGNLEVSCFGGESESDTGDYWRLLIEGSGKTWRQDQRIRLQHVDTNGYLHSHDKKYSRIAGGQQEVCGIREKRADNVWLAAEGAYLPITESKLSGAVGRASPIWSLGFATRRLSGAVRGGLREEEVERRGGTSFADLVTGLRNEAVERHGGTSFATSG
;
A
#
# COMPACT_ATOMS: atom_id res chain seq x y z
N MET A 1 34.42 -36.85 -58.77
CA MET A 1 34.31 -35.66 -57.90
C MET A 1 32.84 -35.37 -57.71
N ALA A 2 32.40 -35.13 -56.49
CA ALA A 2 31.01 -34.87 -56.06
C ALA A 2 30.07 -36.09 -56.05
N LEU A 3 30.03 -36.82 -54.93
CA LEU A 3 28.87 -37.61 -54.46
C LEU A 3 29.10 -38.13 -53.02
N GLY A 4 29.78 -37.35 -52.17
CA GLY A 4 30.22 -37.78 -50.84
C GLY A 4 30.03 -36.73 -49.73
N PHE A 5 29.16 -35.73 -49.94
CA PHE A 5 28.92 -34.65 -48.96
C PHE A 5 27.44 -34.22 -48.90
N PHE A 6 26.49 -35.15 -49.08
CA PHE A 6 25.07 -34.83 -48.93
C PHE A 6 24.30 -35.73 -47.94
N ALA A 7 24.98 -36.67 -47.26
CA ALA A 7 24.35 -37.54 -46.27
C ALA A 7 24.63 -37.13 -44.81
N LEU A 8 25.61 -36.25 -44.55
CA LEU A 8 25.92 -35.79 -43.19
C LEU A 8 25.13 -34.54 -42.74
N ALA A 9 24.42 -33.87 -43.67
CA ALA A 9 23.65 -32.66 -43.36
C ALA A 9 22.19 -32.94 -42.95
N ILE A 10 21.66 -34.14 -43.20
CA ILE A 10 20.27 -34.49 -42.86
C ILE A 10 20.18 -35.20 -41.50
N PHE A 11 21.26 -35.85 -41.03
CA PHE A 11 21.30 -36.46 -39.70
C PHE A 11 21.53 -35.46 -38.56
N LEU A 12 21.93 -34.23 -38.87
CA LEU A 12 22.03 -33.12 -37.92
C LEU A 12 20.73 -32.29 -37.81
N PHE A 13 19.73 -32.55 -38.67
CA PHE A 13 18.45 -31.82 -38.69
C PHE A 13 17.24 -32.65 -38.21
N LEU A 14 17.42 -33.94 -37.91
CA LEU A 14 16.34 -34.84 -37.46
C LEU A 14 16.67 -35.58 -36.14
N GLY A 15 17.65 -35.08 -35.38
CA GLY A 15 18.10 -35.67 -34.10
C GLY A 15 17.86 -34.80 -32.86
N LEU A 16 17.06 -33.74 -32.98
CA LEU A 16 16.61 -32.91 -31.86
C LEU A 16 15.07 -32.92 -31.80
N ASP A 17 14.48 -34.11 -31.79
CA ASP A 17 13.14 -34.31 -31.25
C ASP A 17 13.30 -34.87 -29.83
N SER A 18 13.86 -34.03 -28.96
CA SER A 18 13.70 -34.20 -27.52
C SER A 18 12.36 -33.53 -27.21
N GLU A 19 11.27 -34.29 -27.30
CA GLU A 19 10.03 -33.95 -26.58
C GLU A 19 10.30 -34.11 -25.08
N ASP A 20 11.17 -33.24 -24.56
CA ASP A 20 11.17 -32.88 -23.15
C ASP A 20 9.81 -32.25 -22.90
N GLY A 21 8.96 -33.04 -22.24
CA GLY A 21 7.62 -32.64 -21.85
C GLY A 21 7.67 -31.21 -21.35
N TYR A 22 6.95 -30.34 -22.05
CA TYR A 22 6.67 -28.99 -21.60
C TYR A 22 5.96 -29.11 -20.26
N ALA A 23 6.76 -29.16 -19.19
CA ALA A 23 6.33 -28.87 -17.86
C ALA A 23 5.74 -27.48 -17.96
N SER A 24 4.41 -27.44 -18.00
CA SER A 24 3.66 -26.22 -17.81
C SER A 24 4.25 -25.59 -16.56
N TYR A 25 5.00 -24.50 -16.76
CA TYR A 25 5.30 -23.55 -15.70
C TYR A 25 3.95 -22.89 -15.39
N ALA A 26 3.09 -23.65 -14.73
CA ALA A 26 2.22 -23.12 -13.72
C ALA A 26 3.17 -22.45 -12.73
N THR A 27 3.46 -21.18 -12.97
CA THR A 27 3.92 -20.27 -11.94
C THR A 27 2.76 -20.12 -10.97
N ALA A 28 2.49 -21.15 -10.18
CA ALA A 28 2.02 -20.96 -8.84
C ALA A 28 3.20 -20.29 -8.12
N SER A 29 3.31 -18.98 -8.27
CA SER A 29 4.23 -18.15 -7.50
C SER A 29 3.72 -18.15 -6.07
N THR A 30 4.04 -19.22 -5.33
CA THR A 30 3.85 -19.34 -3.89
C THR A 30 5.02 -18.67 -3.15
N SER A 31 5.56 -17.58 -3.68
CA SER A 31 6.15 -16.59 -2.78
C SER A 31 4.95 -15.88 -2.16
N GLU A 32 4.69 -16.12 -0.88
CA GLU A 32 3.78 -15.26 -0.13
C GLU A 32 4.32 -13.83 -0.18
N GLY A 33 3.90 -13.07 -1.18
CA GLY A 33 4.36 -11.70 -1.41
C GLY A 33 4.14 -10.84 -0.17
N VAL A 34 4.98 -9.81 -0.04
CA VAL A 34 4.92 -8.86 1.08
C VAL A 34 3.54 -8.23 1.14
N GLU A 35 2.94 -8.16 2.33
CA GLU A 35 1.63 -7.53 2.51
C GLU A 35 1.70 -6.02 2.31
N VAL A 36 0.74 -5.49 1.55
CA VAL A 36 0.58 -4.05 1.37
C VAL A 36 -0.27 -3.51 2.52
N THR A 37 0.30 -2.58 3.27
CA THR A 37 -0.34 -1.91 4.40
C THR A 37 -0.61 -0.43 4.09
N TYR A 38 -1.51 0.20 4.84
CA TYR A 38 -1.68 1.65 4.72
C TYR A 38 -0.39 2.40 5.03
N GLY A 39 -0.10 3.45 4.27
CA GLY A 39 1.15 4.20 4.33
C GLY A 39 2.28 3.60 3.48
N SER A 40 2.11 2.39 2.93
CA SER A 40 3.05 1.84 1.96
C SER A 40 3.15 2.74 0.73
N VAL A 41 4.36 2.85 0.21
CA VAL A 41 4.68 3.52 -1.05
C VAL A 41 4.86 2.45 -2.11
N LEU A 42 4.19 2.56 -3.25
CA LEU A 42 4.27 1.55 -4.30
C LEU A 42 4.12 2.14 -5.70
N LYS A 43 4.46 1.36 -6.71
CA LYS A 43 4.05 1.58 -8.09
C LYS A 43 2.95 0.60 -8.45
N LEU A 44 1.94 1.06 -9.19
CA LEU A 44 0.93 0.19 -9.77
C LEU A 44 1.31 -0.12 -11.22
N THR A 45 1.60 -1.37 -11.50
CA THR A 45 1.98 -1.85 -12.83
C THR A 45 0.76 -2.42 -13.53
N HIS A 46 0.44 -1.90 -14.72
CA HIS A 46 -0.61 -2.44 -15.57
C HIS A 46 -0.20 -3.83 -16.08
N GLU A 47 -1.03 -4.85 -15.85
CA GLU A 47 -0.66 -6.25 -16.11
C GLU A 47 -0.26 -6.49 -17.57
N ARG A 48 -1.04 -5.96 -18.52
CA ARG A 48 -0.84 -6.28 -19.93
C ARG A 48 0.30 -5.49 -20.57
N SER A 49 0.36 -4.17 -20.36
CA SER A 49 1.38 -3.33 -21.02
C SER A 49 2.66 -3.17 -20.20
N LYS A 50 2.65 -3.51 -18.90
CA LYS A 50 3.74 -3.28 -17.95
C LYS A 50 4.04 -1.80 -17.68
N PHE A 51 3.18 -0.89 -18.12
CA PHE A 51 3.32 0.54 -17.82
C PHE A 51 2.92 0.79 -16.36
N ARG A 52 3.58 1.76 -15.72
CA ARG A 52 3.29 2.16 -14.34
C ARG A 52 2.29 3.31 -14.33
N LEU A 53 1.36 3.28 -13.38
CA LEU A 53 0.49 4.42 -13.09
C LEU A 53 1.36 5.63 -12.73
N HIS A 54 1.20 6.72 -13.45
CA HIS A 54 2.09 7.88 -13.42
C HIS A 54 1.28 9.18 -13.40
N SER A 55 1.83 10.20 -12.76
CA SER A 55 1.30 11.56 -12.79
C SER A 55 2.41 12.61 -12.79
N HIS A 56 2.13 13.76 -13.37
CA HIS A 56 3.09 14.86 -13.51
C HIS A 56 2.34 16.19 -13.60
N ASP A 57 3.06 17.30 -13.44
CA ASP A 57 2.44 18.62 -13.37
C ASP A 57 2.04 19.18 -14.75
N VAL A 58 1.20 18.42 -15.44
CA VAL A 58 0.63 18.74 -16.74
C VAL A 58 -0.87 18.44 -16.68
N PRO A 59 -1.74 19.45 -16.81
CA PRO A 59 -3.18 19.25 -16.85
C PRO A 59 -3.64 18.67 -18.19
N TYR A 60 -4.82 18.06 -18.20
CA TYR A 60 -5.53 17.76 -19.45
C TYR A 60 -5.95 19.05 -20.14
N GLY A 61 -5.89 19.08 -21.48
CA GLY A 61 -6.44 20.17 -22.29
C GLY A 61 -7.93 20.01 -22.62
N SER A 62 -8.54 18.92 -22.15
CA SER A 62 -9.94 18.54 -22.36
C SER A 62 -10.54 18.03 -21.05
N GLY A 63 -11.82 17.64 -21.08
CA GLY A 63 -12.48 17.05 -19.91
C GLY A 63 -12.53 18.04 -18.75
N SER A 64 -12.05 17.63 -17.58
CA SER A 64 -12.09 18.48 -16.38
C SER A 64 -11.00 19.55 -16.32
N GLY A 65 -9.95 19.43 -17.14
CA GLY A 65 -8.75 20.28 -17.03
C GLY A 65 -7.85 19.97 -15.82
N GLN A 66 -8.13 18.91 -15.06
CA GLN A 66 -7.32 18.51 -13.91
C GLN A 66 -5.96 17.90 -14.33
N GLN A 67 -5.09 17.65 -13.35
CA GLN A 67 -3.76 17.06 -13.57
C GLN A 67 -3.88 15.67 -14.23
N SER A 68 -3.09 15.44 -15.28
CA SER A 68 -3.16 14.21 -16.06
C SER A 68 -2.59 12.99 -15.34
N VAL A 69 -3.21 11.84 -15.59
CA VAL A 69 -2.76 10.52 -15.13
C VAL A 69 -2.54 9.65 -16.35
N THR A 70 -1.38 9.00 -16.42
CA THR A 70 -0.96 8.25 -17.60
C THR A 70 -0.31 6.93 -17.21
N GLY A 71 -0.11 6.06 -18.19
CA GLY A 71 0.82 4.94 -18.07
C GLY A 71 2.22 5.37 -18.51
N PHE A 72 3.24 5.12 -17.70
CA PHE A 72 4.64 5.41 -18.02
C PHE A 72 5.45 4.12 -18.21
N PRO A 73 6.27 4.00 -19.27
CA PRO A 73 7.00 2.77 -19.55
C PRO A 73 8.26 2.56 -18.69
N ASN A 74 8.90 3.64 -18.24
CA ASN A 74 10.16 3.53 -17.50
C ASN A 74 9.89 2.98 -16.10
N VAL A 75 10.71 2.00 -15.71
CA VAL A 75 10.74 1.45 -14.37
C VAL A 75 11.26 2.48 -13.39
N ASP A 76 12.34 3.18 -13.72
CA ASP A 76 13.01 4.11 -12.82
C ASP A 76 12.46 5.53 -12.95
N ASP A 77 11.24 5.71 -12.45
CA ASP A 77 10.57 7.00 -12.41
C ASP A 77 9.97 7.28 -11.03
N ALA A 78 10.38 8.40 -10.43
CA ALA A 78 9.92 8.84 -9.12
C ALA A 78 8.45 9.30 -9.12
N ASN A 79 7.88 9.54 -10.30
CA ASN A 79 6.54 10.09 -10.51
C ASN A 79 5.49 9.00 -10.69
N SER A 80 5.95 7.75 -10.56
CA SER A 80 5.13 6.56 -10.56
C SER A 80 4.87 6.04 -9.14
N TYR A 81 5.35 6.75 -8.11
CA TYR A 81 5.13 6.39 -6.71
C TYR A 81 3.83 6.96 -6.15
N TRP A 82 3.06 6.08 -5.52
CA TRP A 82 1.79 6.37 -4.87
C TRP A 82 1.80 5.89 -3.42
N ILE A 83 1.23 6.68 -2.53
CA ILE A 83 1.02 6.32 -1.12
C ILE A 83 -0.39 5.77 -0.96
N VAL A 84 -0.50 4.59 -0.37
CA VAL A 84 -1.80 4.00 -0.05
C VAL A 84 -2.35 4.64 1.23
N ARG A 85 -3.56 5.21 1.15
CA ARG A 85 -4.20 5.90 2.27
C ARG A 85 -5.59 5.31 2.53
N PRO A 86 -6.07 5.35 3.78
CA PRO A 86 -7.42 4.90 4.10
C PRO A 86 -8.47 5.90 3.61
N GLN A 87 -9.71 5.42 3.49
CA GLN A 87 -10.89 6.27 3.35
C GLN A 87 -10.98 7.26 4.53
N MET A 88 -11.42 8.49 4.26
CA MET A 88 -11.58 9.52 5.30
C MET A 88 -12.58 9.10 6.36
N GLY A 89 -12.35 9.52 7.61
CA GLY A 89 -13.23 9.22 8.74
C GLY A 89 -13.19 7.78 9.26
N THR A 90 -12.30 6.93 8.73
CA THR A 90 -12.10 5.57 9.25
C THR A 90 -11.05 5.55 10.38
N SER A 91 -11.08 4.50 11.21
CA SER A 91 -10.12 4.30 12.30
C SER A 91 -8.80 3.63 11.86
N ALA A 92 -8.67 3.32 10.55
CA ALA A 92 -7.51 2.64 9.99
C ALA A 92 -6.23 3.48 10.11
N LYS A 93 -5.12 2.83 10.45
CA LYS A 93 -3.82 3.44 10.73
C LYS A 93 -2.77 2.94 9.74
N GLN A 94 -1.66 3.67 9.67
CA GLN A 94 -0.48 3.19 8.93
C GLN A 94 0.00 1.84 9.50
N GLY A 95 0.38 0.91 8.63
CA GLY A 95 0.75 -0.46 9.00
C GLY A 95 -0.42 -1.44 9.12
N ASP A 96 -1.69 -0.98 9.09
CA ASP A 96 -2.82 -1.91 9.05
C ASP A 96 -2.91 -2.59 7.66
N THR A 97 -3.27 -3.88 7.67
CA THR A 97 -3.43 -4.69 6.45
C THR A 97 -4.71 -4.33 5.69
N ILE A 98 -4.65 -4.42 4.36
CA ILE A 98 -5.75 -4.02 3.48
C ILE A 98 -6.42 -5.28 2.92
N LYS A 99 -7.73 -5.40 3.11
CA LYS A 99 -8.52 -6.57 2.66
C LYS A 99 -9.17 -6.29 1.30
N SER A 100 -9.50 -7.36 0.58
CA SER A 100 -10.34 -7.25 -0.62
C SER A 100 -11.69 -6.63 -0.27
N GLY A 101 -12.18 -5.73 -1.12
CA GLY A 101 -13.42 -4.99 -0.94
C GLY A 101 -13.29 -3.70 -0.13
N THR A 102 -12.14 -3.42 0.49
CA THR A 102 -11.91 -2.18 1.25
C THR A 102 -11.77 -0.97 0.31
N ILE A 103 -12.25 0.19 0.75
CA ILE A 103 -12.10 1.47 0.06
C ILE A 103 -10.78 2.11 0.49
N ILE A 104 -9.96 2.46 -0.49
CA ILE A 104 -8.68 3.13 -0.32
C ILE A 104 -8.64 4.43 -1.12
N ARG A 105 -7.63 5.24 -0.85
CA ARG A 105 -7.21 6.37 -1.68
C ARG A 105 -5.75 6.20 -2.07
N LEU A 106 -5.36 6.73 -3.23
CA LEU A 106 -3.97 6.73 -3.69
C LEU A 106 -3.50 8.17 -3.84
N GLN A 107 -2.48 8.56 -3.08
CA GLN A 107 -1.89 9.89 -3.13
C GLN A 107 -0.61 9.85 -3.96
N HIS A 108 -0.53 10.66 -5.02
CA HIS A 108 0.68 10.79 -5.80
C HIS A 108 1.78 11.46 -4.97
N MET A 109 2.94 10.83 -4.85
CA MET A 109 3.99 11.28 -3.92
C MET A 109 4.51 12.68 -4.24
N ARG A 110 4.77 12.97 -5.52
CA ARG A 110 5.42 14.21 -5.92
C ARG A 110 4.47 15.41 -5.83
N THR A 111 3.26 15.29 -6.35
CA THR A 111 2.32 16.43 -6.46
C THR A 111 1.32 16.50 -5.30
N ARG A 112 1.30 15.50 -4.41
CA ARG A 112 0.38 15.38 -3.26
C ARG A 112 -1.10 15.33 -3.61
N LYS A 113 -1.44 15.22 -4.89
CA LYS A 113 -2.80 15.07 -5.42
C LYS A 113 -3.29 13.63 -5.31
N TRP A 114 -4.60 13.46 -5.35
CA TRP A 114 -5.27 12.16 -5.21
C TRP A 114 -5.62 11.58 -6.58
N LEU A 115 -5.49 10.27 -6.74
CA LEU A 115 -6.06 9.58 -7.89
C LEU A 115 -7.57 9.72 -7.84
N HIS A 116 -8.14 10.35 -8.85
CA HIS A 116 -9.52 10.83 -8.87
C HIS A 116 -10.24 10.38 -10.13
N SER A 117 -11.56 10.23 -10.07
CA SER A 117 -12.39 10.05 -11.25
C SER A 117 -13.77 10.65 -11.07
N HIS A 118 -14.43 10.94 -12.19
CA HIS A 118 -15.67 11.70 -12.27
C HIS A 118 -16.35 11.49 -13.64
N LEU A 119 -17.49 12.16 -13.86
CA LEU A 119 -18.27 12.04 -15.09
C LEU A 119 -17.77 12.97 -16.22
N HIS A 120 -16.45 12.99 -16.45
CA HIS A 120 -15.84 13.62 -17.62
C HIS A 120 -15.35 12.56 -18.61
N ALA A 121 -15.31 12.90 -19.89
CA ALA A 121 -14.81 12.02 -20.94
C ALA A 121 -13.27 12.01 -20.96
N SER A 122 -12.67 10.82 -21.06
CA SER A 122 -11.21 10.67 -21.09
C SER A 122 -10.62 11.20 -22.40
N PRO A 123 -9.36 11.69 -22.41
CA PRO A 123 -8.84 12.51 -23.51
C PRO A 123 -8.70 11.82 -24.87
N ILE A 124 -8.50 10.50 -24.91
CA ILE A 124 -8.30 9.75 -26.16
C ILE A 124 -9.49 8.87 -26.49
N SER A 125 -9.98 8.09 -25.53
CA SER A 125 -11.03 7.09 -25.78
C SER A 125 -12.45 7.54 -25.43
N GLY A 126 -12.62 8.68 -24.76
CA GLY A 126 -13.94 9.15 -24.32
C GLY A 126 -14.60 8.26 -23.25
N ASN A 127 -13.80 7.44 -22.55
CA ASN A 127 -14.25 6.67 -21.38
C ASN A 127 -14.38 7.59 -20.15
N LEU A 128 -14.48 7.05 -18.93
CA LEU A 128 -14.42 7.90 -17.74
C LEU A 128 -13.00 8.46 -17.57
N GLU A 129 -12.89 9.77 -17.41
CA GLU A 129 -11.61 10.42 -17.13
C GLU A 129 -11.10 9.99 -15.74
N VAL A 130 -9.80 9.71 -15.68
CA VAL A 130 -9.04 9.51 -14.44
C VAL A 130 -7.98 10.60 -14.40
N SER A 131 -7.91 11.30 -13.28
CA SER A 131 -7.11 12.51 -13.08
C SER A 131 -6.43 12.51 -11.71
N CYS A 132 -5.60 13.52 -11.48
CA CYS A 132 -5.10 13.87 -10.16
C CYS A 132 -5.80 15.14 -9.65
N PHE A 133 -6.51 15.04 -8.52
CA PHE A 133 -7.32 16.12 -7.96
C PHE A 133 -6.84 16.57 -6.58
N GLY A 134 -7.18 17.81 -6.21
CA GLY A 134 -7.00 18.36 -4.87
C GLY A 134 -5.55 18.54 -4.43
N GLY A 135 -5.28 18.22 -3.17
CA GLY A 135 -4.00 18.39 -2.49
C GLY A 135 -4.00 17.69 -1.12
N GLU A 136 -2.98 17.92 -0.29
CA GLU A 136 -2.82 17.17 0.96
C GLU A 136 -4.02 17.28 1.93
N SER A 137 -4.67 18.44 1.96
CA SER A 137 -5.86 18.72 2.78
C SER A 137 -7.18 18.74 1.99
N GLU A 138 -7.14 18.45 0.70
CA GLU A 138 -8.30 18.54 -0.20
C GLU A 138 -8.51 17.18 -0.88
N SER A 139 -9.55 16.48 -0.44
CA SER A 139 -9.94 15.15 -0.91
C SER A 139 -11.44 14.96 -0.72
N ASP A 140 -12.07 14.21 -1.61
CA ASP A 140 -13.50 13.92 -1.58
C ASP A 140 -13.82 12.46 -1.95
N THR A 141 -15.09 12.14 -2.22
CA THR A 141 -15.51 10.78 -2.57
C THR A 141 -15.05 10.35 -3.97
N GLY A 142 -14.71 11.28 -4.86
CA GLY A 142 -14.15 10.99 -6.18
C GLY A 142 -12.72 10.42 -6.12
N ASP A 143 -12.10 10.46 -4.94
CA ASP A 143 -10.80 9.82 -4.67
C ASP A 143 -10.94 8.37 -4.19
N TYR A 144 -12.15 7.86 -4.01
CA TYR A 144 -12.40 6.56 -3.38
C TYR A 144 -12.34 5.41 -4.40
N TRP A 145 -11.40 4.50 -4.18
CA TRP A 145 -11.21 3.31 -4.99
C TRP A 145 -11.42 2.07 -4.14
N ARG A 146 -12.37 1.22 -4.52
CA ARG A 146 -12.54 -0.11 -3.94
C ARG A 146 -11.48 -1.05 -4.49
N LEU A 147 -10.65 -1.59 -3.60
CA LEU A 147 -9.69 -2.63 -3.93
C LEU A 147 -10.40 -3.96 -4.14
N LEU A 148 -10.15 -4.62 -5.27
CA LEU A 148 -10.66 -5.96 -5.55
C LEU A 148 -9.48 -6.86 -5.90
N ILE A 149 -9.26 -7.86 -5.05
CA ILE A 149 -8.24 -8.88 -5.29
C ILE A 149 -8.83 -9.92 -6.25
N GLU A 150 -8.11 -10.24 -7.32
CA GLU A 150 -8.49 -11.30 -8.24
C GLU A 150 -7.96 -12.64 -7.73
N GLY A 151 -8.82 -13.68 -7.72
CA GLY A 151 -8.51 -14.98 -7.14
C GLY A 151 -8.96 -15.13 -5.68
N SER A 152 -8.27 -15.98 -4.92
CA SER A 152 -8.66 -16.37 -3.55
C SER A 152 -8.00 -15.56 -2.42
N GLY A 153 -7.16 -14.58 -2.76
CA GLY A 153 -6.44 -13.77 -1.80
C GLY A 153 -7.38 -12.90 -0.94
N LYS A 154 -7.12 -12.85 0.37
CA LYS A 154 -7.92 -12.10 1.34
C LYS A 154 -7.34 -10.71 1.66
N THR A 155 -6.02 -10.65 1.76
CA THR A 155 -5.23 -9.43 2.03
C THR A 155 -4.42 -9.06 0.80
N TRP A 156 -4.22 -7.76 0.60
CA TRP A 156 -3.49 -7.23 -0.54
C TRP A 156 -1.99 -7.49 -0.39
N ARG A 157 -1.38 -8.09 -1.42
CA ARG A 157 0.04 -8.40 -1.47
C ARG A 157 0.70 -7.84 -2.72
N GLN A 158 2.01 -7.64 -2.62
CA GLN A 158 2.86 -7.37 -3.77
C GLN A 158 2.70 -8.47 -4.83
N ASP A 159 2.78 -8.08 -6.11
CA ASP A 159 2.66 -8.94 -7.29
C ASP A 159 1.32 -9.70 -7.40
N GLN A 160 0.36 -9.37 -6.55
CA GLN A 160 -1.00 -9.89 -6.64
C GLN A 160 -1.79 -9.13 -7.69
N ARG A 161 -2.56 -9.88 -8.48
CA ARG A 161 -3.51 -9.33 -9.46
C ARG A 161 -4.66 -8.66 -8.73
N ILE A 162 -4.83 -7.37 -8.96
CA ILE A 162 -5.89 -6.56 -8.38
C ILE A 162 -6.62 -5.73 -9.43
N ARG A 163 -7.77 -5.20 -9.04
CA ARG A 163 -8.48 -4.13 -9.72
C ARG A 163 -8.80 -3.03 -8.72
N LEU A 164 -8.87 -1.81 -9.22
CA LEU A 164 -9.35 -0.66 -8.46
C LEU A 164 -10.64 -0.20 -9.13
N GLN A 165 -11.76 -0.26 -8.40
CA GLN A 165 -13.05 0.20 -8.89
C GLN A 165 -13.37 1.54 -8.23
N HIS A 166 -13.51 2.59 -9.02
CA HIS A 166 -13.94 3.90 -8.54
C HIS A 166 -15.35 3.80 -7.95
N VAL A 167 -15.53 4.26 -6.71
CA VAL A 167 -16.76 4.05 -5.94
C VAL A 167 -17.96 4.80 -6.56
N ASP A 168 -17.79 6.07 -6.93
CA ASP A 168 -18.92 6.89 -7.37
C ASP A 168 -19.38 6.57 -8.80
N THR A 169 -18.45 6.18 -9.67
CA THR A 169 -18.76 5.93 -11.11
C THR A 169 -18.89 4.45 -11.48
N ASN A 170 -18.48 3.55 -10.59
CA ASN A 170 -18.28 2.11 -10.82
C ASN A 170 -17.26 1.77 -11.93
N GLY A 171 -16.45 2.73 -12.39
CA GLY A 171 -15.40 2.50 -13.37
C GLY A 171 -14.18 1.80 -12.78
N TYR A 172 -13.73 0.71 -13.39
CA TYR A 172 -12.45 0.09 -13.09
C TYR A 172 -11.30 0.88 -13.71
N LEU A 173 -10.27 1.15 -12.91
CA LEU A 173 -9.02 1.77 -13.37
C LEU A 173 -8.44 0.93 -14.51
N HIS A 174 -8.28 1.54 -15.67
CA HIS A 174 -8.02 0.86 -16.93
C HIS A 174 -6.92 1.60 -17.71
N SER A 175 -6.09 0.85 -18.42
CA SER A 175 -5.14 1.39 -19.38
C SER A 175 -5.05 0.48 -20.59
N HIS A 176 -4.54 0.97 -21.70
CA HIS A 176 -4.52 0.25 -22.97
C HIS A 176 -3.54 0.91 -23.94
N ASP A 177 -3.32 0.31 -25.11
CA ASP A 177 -2.34 0.81 -26.08
C ASP A 177 -2.84 2.00 -26.93
N LYS A 178 -3.46 2.99 -26.27
CA LYS A 178 -3.70 4.32 -26.83
C LYS A 178 -2.75 5.30 -26.15
N LYS A 179 -1.91 5.96 -26.95
CA LYS A 179 -0.82 6.79 -26.45
C LYS A 179 -1.00 8.24 -26.86
N TYR A 180 -0.51 9.15 -26.03
CA TYR A 180 -0.39 10.56 -26.39
C TYR A 180 0.72 10.74 -27.42
N SER A 181 0.54 11.71 -28.34
CA SER A 181 1.44 11.94 -29.48
C SER A 181 2.29 13.21 -29.36
N ARG A 182 1.88 14.19 -28.55
CA ARG A 182 2.57 15.47 -28.37
C ARG A 182 3.09 15.61 -26.94
N ILE A 183 2.34 16.31 -26.09
CA ILE A 183 2.62 16.40 -24.65
C ILE A 183 2.43 15.00 -24.05
N ALA A 184 3.35 14.59 -23.17
CA ALA A 184 3.40 13.23 -22.63
C ALA A 184 3.53 12.14 -23.72
N GLY A 185 4.20 12.45 -24.83
CA GLY A 185 4.37 11.56 -25.98
C GLY A 185 4.84 10.16 -25.58
N GLY A 186 4.17 9.13 -26.09
CA GLY A 186 4.47 7.72 -25.83
C GLY A 186 3.90 7.16 -24.52
N GLN A 187 3.37 8.01 -23.63
CA GLN A 187 2.65 7.57 -22.44
C GLN A 187 1.24 7.07 -22.81
N GLN A 188 0.75 6.06 -22.10
CA GLN A 188 -0.57 5.48 -22.34
C GLN A 188 -1.68 6.27 -21.63
N GLU A 189 -2.88 6.29 -22.21
CA GLU A 189 -4.08 6.78 -21.54
C GLU A 189 -4.41 5.88 -20.35
N VAL A 190 -4.77 6.51 -19.23
CA VAL A 190 -5.43 5.85 -18.10
C VAL A 190 -6.85 6.41 -17.99
N CYS A 191 -7.83 5.52 -17.87
CA CYS A 191 -9.24 5.87 -17.84
C CYS A 191 -10.05 4.89 -16.98
N GLY A 192 -11.34 5.11 -16.81
CA GLY A 192 -12.27 4.22 -16.13
C GLY A 192 -13.23 3.53 -17.11
N ILE A 193 -13.37 2.21 -16.99
CA ILE A 193 -14.34 1.40 -17.76
C ILE A 193 -15.19 0.58 -16.80
N ARG A 194 -16.51 0.53 -17.00
CA ARG A 194 -17.46 -0.13 -16.06
C ARG A 194 -17.47 -1.66 -16.10
N GLU A 195 -16.78 -2.24 -17.07
CA GLU A 195 -16.69 -3.69 -17.26
C GLU A 195 -15.34 -4.23 -16.81
N LYS A 196 -15.31 -5.42 -16.22
CA LYS A 196 -14.07 -6.15 -15.99
C LYS A 196 -13.50 -6.61 -17.34
N ARG A 197 -12.23 -6.30 -17.57
CA ARG A 197 -11.46 -6.64 -18.77
C ARG A 197 -10.07 -7.15 -18.36
N ALA A 198 -9.28 -7.61 -19.31
CA ALA A 198 -7.88 -7.91 -19.04
C ALA A 198 -7.04 -6.63 -18.84
N ASP A 199 -7.45 -5.53 -19.47
CA ASP A 199 -6.79 -4.21 -19.48
C ASP A 199 -7.06 -3.33 -18.25
N ASN A 200 -7.73 -3.88 -17.24
CA ASN A 200 -7.93 -3.24 -15.94
C ASN A 200 -7.50 -4.15 -14.79
N VAL A 201 -6.46 -4.95 -15.03
CA VAL A 201 -5.72 -5.70 -14.00
C VAL A 201 -4.40 -4.97 -13.72
N TRP A 202 -4.11 -4.78 -12.45
CA TRP A 202 -2.91 -4.10 -11.96
C TRP A 202 -2.21 -4.96 -10.92
N LEU A 203 -0.91 -4.69 -10.71
CA LEU A 203 -0.09 -5.31 -9.69
C LEU A 203 0.62 -4.22 -8.89
N ALA A 204 0.67 -4.38 -7.56
CA ALA A 204 1.56 -3.57 -6.73
C ALA A 204 3.00 -4.08 -6.91
N ALA A 205 3.91 -3.19 -7.30
CA ALA A 205 5.30 -3.53 -7.53
C ALA A 205 6.23 -2.41 -7.01
N GLU A 206 7.51 -2.75 -6.85
CA GLU A 206 8.59 -1.78 -6.61
C GLU A 206 8.29 -0.84 -5.43
N GLY A 207 7.69 -1.37 -4.36
CA GLY A 207 7.23 -0.58 -3.22
C GLY A 207 8.13 -0.67 -1.99
N ALA A 208 8.00 0.33 -1.12
CA ALA A 208 8.44 0.29 0.26
C ALA A 208 7.21 0.02 1.14
N TYR A 209 7.14 -1.19 1.70
CA TYR A 209 5.99 -1.67 2.48
C TYR A 209 6.24 -1.47 3.98
N LEU A 210 5.29 -0.84 4.67
CA LEU A 210 5.42 -0.62 6.11
C LEU A 210 5.18 -1.93 6.88
N PRO A 211 5.90 -2.16 7.99
CA PRO A 211 5.67 -3.32 8.85
C PRO A 211 4.20 -3.41 9.30
N ILE A 212 3.71 -4.65 9.44
CA ILE A 212 2.37 -4.90 9.94
C ILE A 212 2.33 -4.57 11.43
N THR A 213 1.42 -3.69 11.83
CA THR A 213 1.16 -3.43 13.25
C THR A 213 0.26 -4.52 13.79
N GLU A 214 0.82 -5.55 14.43
CA GLU A 214 -0.01 -6.51 15.18
C GLU A 214 -0.53 -5.84 16.46
N SER A 215 -1.85 -5.69 16.58
CA SER A 215 -2.46 -5.35 17.85
C SER A 215 -2.36 -6.56 18.77
N LYS A 216 -1.34 -6.55 19.63
CA LYS A 216 -1.15 -7.54 20.70
C LYS A 216 -2.36 -7.47 21.64
N LEU A 217 -3.38 -8.28 21.39
CA LEU A 217 -4.38 -8.65 22.39
C LEU A 217 -3.64 -9.45 23.47
N SER A 218 -3.05 -8.75 24.43
CA SER A 218 -2.48 -9.35 25.64
C SER A 218 -3.63 -9.85 26.52
N GLY A 219 -4.18 -11.00 26.15
CA GLY A 219 -5.13 -11.77 26.94
C GLY A 219 -4.52 -13.09 27.38
N ALA A 220 -3.29 -13.08 27.89
CA ALA A 220 -2.71 -14.25 28.54
C ALA A 220 -3.19 -14.33 30.00
N VAL A 221 -4.48 -14.64 30.21
CA VAL A 221 -4.91 -15.29 31.46
C VAL A 221 -4.68 -16.78 31.26
N GLY A 222 -3.45 -17.22 31.54
CA GLY A 222 -3.16 -18.64 31.70
C GLY A 222 -3.92 -19.16 32.91
N ARG A 223 -5.08 -19.77 32.68
CA ARG A 223 -5.76 -20.63 33.66
C ARG A 223 -4.80 -21.76 34.05
N ALA A 224 -4.43 -21.82 35.32
CA ALA A 224 -3.88 -23.04 35.91
C ALA A 224 -4.96 -24.13 35.87
N SER A 225 -4.67 -25.25 35.22
CA SER A 225 -5.49 -26.46 35.32
C SER A 225 -5.18 -27.18 36.64
N PRO A 226 -6.20 -27.59 37.43
CA PRO A 226 -5.99 -28.42 38.61
C PRO A 226 -5.82 -29.89 38.19
N ILE A 227 -4.72 -30.52 38.59
CA ILE A 227 -4.52 -31.97 38.46
C ILE A 227 -5.01 -32.62 39.76
N TRP A 228 -5.86 -33.63 39.59
CA TRP A 228 -6.47 -34.44 40.64
C TRP A 228 -5.46 -35.37 41.32
N SER A 229 -5.67 -35.58 42.63
CA SER A 229 -4.92 -36.46 43.51
C SER A 229 -4.85 -37.91 43.06
N LEU A 230 -3.67 -38.53 43.27
CA LEU A 230 -3.57 -39.92 43.70
C LEU A 230 -2.43 -40.00 44.73
N GLY A 231 -2.77 -40.42 45.96
CA GLY A 231 -1.85 -40.42 47.09
C GLY A 231 -0.94 -41.63 47.15
N PHE A 232 0.15 -41.52 47.92
CA PHE A 232 0.69 -42.57 48.80
C PHE A 232 1.53 -41.92 49.91
N ALA A 233 1.50 -42.56 51.07
CA ALA A 233 1.93 -42.06 52.37
C ALA A 233 3.44 -42.15 52.61
N THR A 234 3.98 -41.29 53.50
CA THR A 234 4.88 -41.72 54.59
C THR A 234 4.95 -40.66 55.71
N ARG A 235 5.26 -41.16 56.92
CA ARG A 235 5.11 -40.60 58.27
C ARG A 235 6.27 -39.69 58.73
N ARG A 236 5.93 -38.81 59.71
CA ARG A 236 6.70 -38.35 60.91
C ARG A 236 7.96 -37.50 60.64
N LEU A 237 8.41 -36.51 61.42
CA LEU A 237 8.21 -35.92 62.78
C LEU A 237 8.92 -34.53 62.69
N SER A 238 8.45 -33.39 63.23
CA SER A 238 8.73 -32.85 64.58
C SER A 238 8.83 -31.30 64.52
N GLY A 239 8.47 -30.60 65.61
CA GLY A 239 8.90 -29.22 65.97
C GLY A 239 8.12 -28.06 65.34
N ALA A 240 7.13 -27.42 65.99
CA ALA A 240 7.24 -26.43 67.08
C ALA A 240 8.09 -25.19 66.75
N VAL A 241 7.47 -23.99 66.65
CA VAL A 241 7.64 -22.84 67.56
C VAL A 241 6.87 -21.61 67.03
N ARG A 242 6.33 -20.85 67.98
CA ARG A 242 5.51 -19.62 67.95
C ARG A 242 6.34 -18.35 67.71
N GLY A 243 5.62 -17.29 67.29
CA GLY A 243 5.98 -15.87 67.53
C GLY A 243 6.60 -15.21 66.30
N GLY A 244 6.25 -13.99 65.88
CA GLY A 244 5.60 -12.88 66.57
C GLY A 244 6.40 -11.62 66.26
N LEU A 245 5.74 -10.62 65.65
CA LEU A 245 6.07 -9.18 65.59
C LEU A 245 7.46 -8.74 65.06
N ARG A 246 7.45 -7.83 64.07
CA ARG A 246 7.96 -6.44 64.25
C ARG A 246 7.76 -5.59 62.99
N GLU A 247 7.32 -4.36 63.24
CA GLU A 247 7.37 -3.18 62.36
C GLU A 247 8.79 -2.59 62.29
N GLU A 248 8.89 -1.48 61.55
CA GLU A 248 10.06 -0.71 61.09
C GLU A 248 10.68 -1.29 59.80
N GLU A 249 10.88 -0.52 58.73
CA GLU A 249 11.54 0.78 58.73
C GLU A 249 11.14 1.65 57.53
N VAL A 250 11.04 2.94 57.82
CA VAL A 250 10.85 4.07 56.90
C VAL A 250 12.21 4.41 56.28
N GLU A 251 12.34 4.42 54.95
CA GLU A 251 13.29 5.36 54.33
C GLU A 251 12.87 5.87 52.95
N ARG A 252 13.02 7.19 52.84
CA ARG A 252 12.75 8.07 51.71
C ARG A 252 13.63 7.73 50.51
N ARG A 253 13.07 7.72 49.30
CA ARG A 253 13.70 8.33 48.12
C ARG A 253 12.64 8.95 47.22
N GLY A 254 12.70 10.27 47.10
CA GLY A 254 11.96 11.02 46.10
C GLY A 254 12.43 10.64 44.71
N GLY A 255 11.49 10.18 43.89
CA GLY A 255 11.61 10.11 42.45
C GLY A 255 10.64 11.13 41.86
N THR A 256 11.20 12.20 41.31
CA THR A 256 10.48 13.20 40.54
C THR A 256 9.74 12.53 39.39
N SER A 257 8.46 12.86 39.25
CA SER A 257 7.60 12.38 38.16
C SER A 257 7.92 13.15 36.88
N PHE A 258 7.83 12.47 35.74
CA PHE A 258 7.96 13.02 34.39
C PHE A 258 6.95 14.14 34.07
N ALA A 259 5.97 14.37 34.96
CA ALA A 259 5.02 15.47 34.88
C ALA A 259 5.63 16.85 35.20
N ASP A 260 6.79 16.93 35.86
CA ASP A 260 7.44 18.20 36.21
C ASP A 260 8.32 18.78 35.08
N LEU A 261 8.52 18.05 33.97
CA LEU A 261 9.33 18.51 32.83
C LEU A 261 8.51 19.20 31.73
N VAL A 262 7.17 19.19 31.80
CA VAL A 262 6.31 19.67 30.70
C VAL A 262 5.76 21.09 30.93
N THR A 263 5.96 21.67 32.12
CA THR A 263 5.49 23.04 32.42
C THR A 263 6.57 24.12 32.23
N GLY A 264 7.80 23.74 31.86
CA GLY A 264 8.94 24.66 31.71
C GLY A 264 9.16 25.27 30.33
N LEU A 265 8.47 24.82 29.28
CA LEU A 265 8.72 25.26 27.89
C LEU A 265 7.52 25.97 27.24
N ARG A 266 6.70 26.65 28.03
CA ARG A 266 5.54 27.41 27.51
C ARG A 266 5.54 28.91 27.81
N ASN A 267 6.66 29.47 28.29
CA ASN A 267 6.73 30.89 28.68
C ASN A 267 7.78 31.75 27.95
N GLU A 268 8.43 31.28 26.88
CA GLU A 268 9.45 32.09 26.15
C GLU A 268 9.02 32.59 24.75
N ALA A 269 7.75 32.51 24.36
CA ALA A 269 7.32 32.88 23.00
C ALA A 269 6.26 33.99 22.91
N VAL A 270 6.07 34.82 23.95
CA VAL A 270 5.04 35.90 23.94
C VAL A 270 5.63 37.32 24.03
N GLU A 271 6.96 37.50 24.11
CA GLU A 271 7.53 38.82 24.43
C GLU A 271 8.43 39.46 23.37
N ARG A 272 8.24 39.20 22.07
CA ARG A 272 8.91 40.01 21.03
C ARG A 272 7.97 40.46 19.92
N HIS A 273 7.85 41.79 19.84
CA HIS A 273 7.34 42.63 18.75
C HIS A 273 5.85 42.98 18.75
N GLY A 274 5.46 43.79 19.74
CA GLY A 274 4.52 44.89 19.51
C GLY A 274 5.27 46.19 19.22
N GLY A 275 4.80 46.95 18.23
CA GLY A 275 5.00 48.40 18.14
C GLY A 275 5.89 48.91 17.00
N THR A 276 5.24 49.44 15.95
CA THR A 276 5.42 50.84 15.51
C THR A 276 4.42 51.17 14.40
N SER A 277 3.57 52.16 14.66
CA SER A 277 2.76 52.89 13.68
C SER A 277 3.40 54.26 13.45
N PHE A 278 3.17 54.81 12.25
CA PHE A 278 3.14 56.22 11.77
C PHE A 278 3.59 56.22 10.29
N ALA A 279 3.20 57.09 9.36
CA ALA A 279 2.01 57.87 9.06
C ALA A 279 2.25 58.50 7.66
N THR A 280 1.18 58.61 6.86
CA THR A 280 0.86 59.66 5.87
C THR A 280 1.75 60.01 4.64
N SER A 281 1.01 60.19 3.53
CA SER A 281 1.12 61.18 2.44
C SER A 281 1.91 60.83 1.18
N GLY A 282 1.24 61.01 0.03
CA GLY A 282 1.74 60.87 -1.35
C GLY A 282 0.66 60.37 -2.27
#